data_AF-A0A7S2CDM2-F1
#
_entry.id   AF-A0A7S2CDM2-F1
#
_cell.length_a   1.000
_cell.length_b   1.000
_cell.length_c   1.000
_cell.angle_alpha   90.00
_cell.angle_beta   90.00
_cell.angle_gamma   90.00
#
_symmetry.space_group_name_H-M   'P 1'
#
loop_
_entity.id
_entity.type
_entity.pdbx_description
1 polymer ?
#
loop_
_entity_poly.entity_id
_entity_poly.type
_entity_poly.pdbx_seq_one_letter_code
_entity_poly.pdbx_strand_id
1 'polypeptide(L)'
;TASSASKSEGSSASGDDHPSMDPLATFVESRSVNCAYWSPSGNQLLSVTQSNFLRLFNKPYEQSGKAIPVAGEGGTKAGVQSISHDNQTGRYLPVFHAAWDPKCVGGSEAFVVGSMKQPRMVEVFTSPADLGAKGAGGGGGGGAKPTRVMCFGGEYLNSVQSRNAFHPTHDIVVCGNASGRVHVFR
;
A
#
# COMPACT_ATOMS: atom_id res chain seq x y z
N THR A 1 -10.73 26.75 63.95
CA THR A 1 -9.44 26.12 64.26
C THR A 1 -9.00 25.29 63.07
N ALA A 2 -7.80 25.59 62.55
CA ALA A 2 -6.97 24.85 61.56
C ALA A 2 -7.65 24.37 60.24
N SER A 3 -7.33 24.88 59.05
CA SER A 3 -6.05 24.99 58.33
C SER A 3 -5.78 23.82 57.36
N SER A 4 -5.59 24.19 56.08
CA SER A 4 -4.64 23.64 55.09
C SER A 4 -4.84 22.19 54.61
N ALA A 5 -4.58 21.79 53.36
CA ALA A 5 -3.76 22.39 52.31
C ALA A 5 -4.28 21.95 50.93
N SER A 6 -4.36 22.87 49.99
CA SER A 6 -4.43 22.56 48.56
C SER A 6 -3.02 22.21 48.07
N LYS A 7 -2.82 20.96 47.65
CA LYS A 7 -1.64 20.59 46.87
C LYS A 7 -1.79 21.14 45.46
N SER A 8 -1.03 22.19 45.17
CA SER A 8 -0.65 22.55 43.81
C SER A 8 0.59 21.72 43.47
N GLU A 9 0.46 20.78 42.54
CA GLU A 9 1.59 20.05 41.99
C GLU A 9 1.72 20.42 40.51
N GLY A 10 2.79 21.17 40.25
CA GLY A 10 3.52 21.44 39.02
C GLY A 10 2.89 21.04 37.69
N SER A 11 2.53 22.06 36.91
CA SER A 11 2.62 21.98 35.45
C SER A 11 4.09 21.83 35.06
N SER A 12 4.52 20.62 34.74
CA SER A 12 5.79 20.39 34.05
C SER A 12 5.62 20.80 32.60
N ALA A 13 5.92 22.06 32.30
CA ALA A 13 6.11 22.53 30.94
C ALA A 13 7.41 21.94 30.37
N SER A 14 7.35 20.71 29.84
CA SER A 14 8.33 20.25 28.86
C SER A 14 7.83 20.66 27.48
N GLY A 15 8.12 21.91 27.12
CA GLY A 15 7.81 22.48 25.82
C GLY A 15 8.73 21.90 24.75
N ASP A 16 8.39 20.72 24.23
CA ASP A 16 8.81 20.35 22.89
C ASP A 16 7.94 21.15 21.91
N ASP A 17 8.36 22.39 21.63
CA ASP A 17 7.69 23.31 20.69
C ASP A 17 7.96 22.89 19.23
N HIS A 18 7.71 21.61 18.93
CA HIS A 18 7.61 21.17 17.56
C HIS A 18 6.24 21.57 17.03
N PRO A 19 6.16 22.21 15.85
CA PRO A 19 4.88 22.52 15.25
C PRO A 19 4.08 21.22 15.10
N SER A 20 2.86 21.20 15.64
CA SER A 20 1.95 20.06 15.47
C SER A 20 1.69 19.87 13.98
N MET A 21 2.22 18.80 13.41
CA MET A 21 1.99 18.43 12.02
C MET A 21 0.76 17.55 11.95
N ASP A 22 -0.39 18.17 11.70
CA ASP A 22 -1.63 17.44 11.48
C ASP A 22 -1.59 16.74 10.11
N PRO A 23 -2.07 15.47 10.02
CA PRO A 23 -2.10 14.76 8.75
C PRO A 23 -3.08 15.44 7.79
N LEU A 24 -2.63 15.72 6.57
CA LEU A 24 -3.46 16.28 5.49
C LEU A 24 -4.67 15.39 5.20
N ALA A 25 -4.44 14.09 5.05
CA ALA A 25 -5.45 13.07 4.85
C ALA A 25 -5.16 11.83 5.69
N THR A 26 -6.20 11.13 6.14
CA THR A 26 -6.09 9.84 6.84
C THR A 26 -6.98 8.81 6.17
N PHE A 27 -6.38 7.69 5.74
CA PHE A 27 -7.09 6.55 5.16
C PHE A 27 -7.17 5.41 6.18
N VAL A 28 -8.39 5.04 6.57
CA VAL A 28 -8.61 4.07 7.66
C VAL A 28 -8.96 2.70 7.11
N GLU A 29 -8.10 1.71 7.33
CA GLU A 29 -8.33 0.30 6.98
C GLU A 29 -8.93 -0.50 8.13
N SER A 30 -9.63 -1.60 7.81
CA SER A 30 -10.21 -2.52 8.80
C SER A 30 -9.19 -3.43 9.47
N ARG A 31 -7.98 -3.54 8.91
CA ARG A 31 -6.85 -4.33 9.40
C ARG A 31 -5.54 -3.55 9.18
N SER A 32 -4.43 -4.10 9.67
CA SER A 32 -3.11 -3.46 9.55
C SER A 32 -2.74 -3.12 8.10
N VAL A 33 -2.11 -1.96 7.92
CA VAL A 33 -1.39 -1.59 6.70
C VAL A 33 0.06 -2.02 6.89
N ASN A 34 0.55 -2.91 6.03
CA ASN A 34 1.89 -3.49 6.15
C ASN A 34 2.96 -2.56 5.56
N CYS A 35 2.64 -1.90 4.45
CA CYS A 35 3.49 -0.90 3.81
C CYS A 35 2.66 0.07 2.96
N ALA A 36 3.23 1.23 2.66
CA ALA A 36 2.69 2.20 1.72
C ALA A 36 3.83 2.87 0.93
N TYR A 37 3.71 2.94 -0.40
CA TYR A 37 4.76 3.44 -1.29
C TYR A 37 4.19 4.30 -2.41
N TRP A 38 4.81 5.45 -2.64
CA TRP A 38 4.52 6.31 -3.79
C TRP A 38 4.94 5.64 -5.09
N SER A 39 4.14 5.83 -6.12
CA SER A 39 4.52 5.51 -7.49
C SER A 39 5.64 6.42 -7.98
N PRO A 40 6.42 6.03 -9.01
CA PRO A 40 7.52 6.83 -9.52
C PRO A 40 7.09 8.23 -10.01
N SER A 41 5.86 8.36 -10.53
CA SER A 41 5.30 9.66 -10.91
C SER A 41 4.87 10.52 -9.72
N GLY A 42 4.74 9.93 -8.52
CA GLY A 42 4.22 10.58 -7.32
C GLY A 42 2.70 10.76 -7.30
N ASN A 43 1.99 10.40 -8.38
CA ASN A 43 0.54 10.58 -8.46
C ASN A 43 -0.25 9.51 -7.71
N GLN A 44 0.34 8.32 -7.49
CA GLN A 44 -0.37 7.21 -6.87
C GLN A 44 0.33 6.77 -5.58
N LEU A 45 -0.45 6.38 -4.58
CA LEU A 45 0.04 5.69 -3.39
C LEU A 45 -0.48 4.25 -3.43
N LEU A 46 0.41 3.29 -3.32
CA LEU A 46 0.06 1.88 -3.14
C LEU A 46 0.20 1.50 -1.68
N SER A 47 -0.81 0.86 -1.10
CA SER A 47 -0.70 0.21 0.21
C SER A 47 -1.04 -1.28 0.15
N VAL A 48 -0.38 -2.06 1.00
CA VAL A 48 -0.61 -3.50 1.16
C VAL A 48 -1.23 -3.73 2.53
N THR A 49 -2.41 -4.35 2.60
CA THR A 49 -3.18 -4.45 3.84
C THR A 49 -3.46 -5.90 4.23
N GLN A 50 -3.61 -6.17 5.53
CA GLN A 50 -4.08 -7.49 5.99
C GLN A 50 -5.57 -7.74 5.73
N SER A 51 -6.30 -6.79 5.15
CA SER A 51 -7.67 -7.00 4.67
C SER A 51 -7.73 -7.72 3.31
N ASN A 52 -6.61 -8.31 2.84
CA ASN A 52 -6.49 -8.99 1.55
C ASN A 52 -6.75 -8.06 0.35
N PHE A 53 -6.34 -6.80 0.50
CA PHE A 53 -6.39 -5.82 -0.56
C PHE A 53 -5.02 -5.17 -0.77
N LEU A 54 -4.78 -4.83 -2.03
CA LEU A 54 -3.85 -3.78 -2.42
C LEU A 54 -4.70 -2.55 -2.73
N ARG A 55 -4.38 -1.42 -2.11
CA ARG A 55 -5.10 -0.15 -2.34
C ARG A 55 -4.24 0.76 -3.17
N LEU A 56 -4.80 1.26 -4.26
CA LEU A 56 -4.17 2.34 -5.01
C LEU A 56 -4.99 3.61 -4.82
N PHE A 57 -4.37 4.61 -4.20
CA PHE A 57 -4.95 5.93 -4.02
C PHE A 57 -4.44 6.85 -5.12
N ASN A 58 -5.36 7.54 -5.78
CA ASN A 58 -5.08 8.55 -6.77
C ASN A 58 -4.94 9.90 -6.08
N LYS A 59 -3.78 10.52 -6.27
CA LYS A 59 -3.40 11.84 -5.75
C LYS A 59 -3.89 12.08 -4.33
N PRO A 60 -3.53 11.21 -3.36
CA PRO A 60 -4.04 11.34 -1.98
C PRO A 60 -3.58 12.64 -1.30
N TYR A 61 -2.56 13.32 -1.84
CA TYR A 61 -2.11 14.65 -1.41
C TYR A 61 -3.04 15.79 -1.86
N GLU A 62 -3.98 15.55 -2.78
CA GLU A 62 -5.04 16.51 -3.15
C GLU A 62 -6.30 16.29 -2.29
N GLN A 63 -6.30 15.28 -1.43
CA GLN A 63 -7.42 14.95 -0.55
C GLN A 63 -7.22 15.56 0.83
N SER A 64 -8.32 15.82 1.54
CA SER A 64 -8.29 16.38 2.89
C SER A 64 -9.21 15.60 3.83
N GLY A 65 -8.80 15.47 5.09
CA GLY A 65 -9.62 14.88 6.16
C GLY A 65 -9.55 13.35 6.24
N LYS A 66 -10.51 12.74 6.93
CA LYS A 66 -10.53 11.30 7.17
C LYS A 66 -11.42 10.58 6.16
N ALA A 67 -10.86 9.62 5.44
CA ALA A 67 -11.57 8.76 4.50
C ALA A 67 -11.43 7.28 4.92
N ILE A 68 -12.52 6.53 4.80
CA ILE A 68 -12.52 5.07 4.93
C ILE A 68 -12.56 4.51 3.49
N PRO A 69 -11.50 3.85 3.01
CA PRO A 69 -11.53 3.10 1.75
C PRO A 69 -12.66 2.08 1.80
N VAL A 70 -13.51 2.04 0.78
CA VAL A 70 -14.66 1.12 0.77
C VAL A 70 -14.16 -0.32 0.84
N ALA A 71 -14.78 -1.10 1.74
CA ALA A 71 -14.57 -2.54 1.82
C ALA A 71 -15.30 -3.19 0.63
N GLY A 72 -14.56 -3.63 -0.39
CA GLY A 72 -15.12 -4.37 -1.52
C GLY A 72 -14.33 -4.21 -2.82
N GLU A 73 -14.23 -5.29 -3.58
CA GLU A 73 -13.77 -5.23 -4.97
C GLU A 73 -14.69 -4.32 -5.79
N GLY A 74 -14.12 -3.34 -6.50
CA GLY A 74 -14.88 -2.41 -7.36
C GLY A 74 -15.57 -1.25 -6.64
N GLY A 75 -15.43 -1.12 -5.31
CA GLY A 75 -15.91 0.04 -4.55
C GLY A 75 -15.04 1.27 -4.76
N THR A 76 -15.32 2.07 -5.79
CA THR A 76 -14.70 3.40 -5.95
C THR A 76 -15.37 4.39 -4.99
N LYS A 77 -14.76 4.62 -3.83
CA LYS A 77 -14.95 5.89 -3.10
C LYS A 77 -13.77 6.79 -3.45
N ALA A 78 -14.10 8.05 -3.74
CA ALA A 78 -13.24 9.11 -4.26
C ALA A 78 -11.74 8.76 -4.36
N GLY A 79 -11.31 8.33 -5.56
CA GLY A 79 -9.91 8.17 -5.89
C GLY A 79 -9.20 6.91 -5.38
N VAL A 80 -9.90 5.90 -4.84
CA VAL A 80 -9.25 4.63 -4.41
C VAL A 80 -9.71 3.44 -5.25
N GLN A 81 -8.75 2.71 -5.82
CA GLN A 81 -8.95 1.39 -6.44
C GLN A 81 -8.50 0.29 -5.48
N SER A 82 -9.23 -0.83 -5.51
CA SER A 82 -8.98 -1.98 -4.62
C SER A 82 -8.76 -3.24 -5.43
N ILE A 83 -7.63 -3.88 -5.24
CA ILE A 83 -7.25 -5.13 -5.88
C ILE A 83 -7.26 -6.23 -4.82
N SER A 84 -8.07 -7.26 -5.03
CA SER A 84 -8.09 -8.42 -4.16
C SER A 84 -6.82 -9.24 -4.29
N HIS A 85 -6.22 -9.58 -3.14
CA HIS A 85 -4.91 -10.18 -3.07
C HIS A 85 -4.76 -10.99 -1.78
N ASP A 86 -4.07 -12.13 -1.83
CA ASP A 86 -3.86 -12.94 -0.63
C ASP A 86 -2.62 -12.46 0.14
N ASN A 87 -2.87 -11.62 1.14
CA ASN A 87 -1.85 -11.03 2.01
C ASN A 87 -1.62 -11.84 3.30
N GLN A 88 -2.18 -13.04 3.46
CA GLN A 88 -2.21 -13.75 4.74
C GLN A 88 -0.87 -14.45 5.10
N THR A 89 0.20 -13.68 5.30
CA THR A 89 1.51 -14.20 5.73
C THR A 89 1.49 -14.81 7.14
N GLY A 90 0.45 -14.52 7.93
CA GLY A 90 0.30 -15.01 9.29
C GLY A 90 1.32 -14.37 10.24
N ARG A 91 1.50 -14.99 11.41
CA ARG A 91 2.33 -14.44 12.50
C ARG A 91 3.84 -14.57 12.26
N TYR A 92 4.25 -15.62 11.55
CA TYR A 92 5.66 -16.04 11.51
C TYR A 92 6.39 -15.66 10.23
N LEU A 93 5.68 -15.34 9.15
CA LEU A 93 6.30 -14.98 7.89
C LEU A 93 6.35 -13.44 7.75
N PRO A 94 7.40 -12.88 7.13
CA PRO A 94 7.44 -11.46 6.88
C PRO A 94 6.26 -11.03 6.01
N VAL A 95 5.66 -9.89 6.36
CA VAL A 95 4.60 -9.26 5.58
C VAL A 95 5.10 -8.85 4.20
N PHE A 96 4.20 -8.83 3.21
CA PHE A 96 4.54 -8.40 1.86
C PHE A 96 4.84 -6.90 1.78
N HIS A 97 5.93 -6.57 1.09
CA HIS A 97 6.18 -5.22 0.61
C HIS A 97 6.04 -5.21 -0.92
N ALA A 98 5.23 -4.27 -1.42
CA ALA A 98 5.19 -4.01 -2.85
C ALA A 98 6.36 -3.13 -3.27
N ALA A 99 6.77 -3.24 -4.54
CA ALA A 99 7.78 -2.37 -5.12
C ALA A 99 7.32 -1.88 -6.50
N TRP A 100 7.41 -0.58 -6.74
CA TRP A 100 7.13 0.00 -8.04
C TRP A 100 8.31 -0.21 -9.00
N ASP A 101 8.03 -0.33 -10.30
CA ASP A 101 9.05 -0.30 -11.34
C ASP A 101 9.54 1.14 -11.54
N PRO A 102 10.78 1.48 -11.19
CA PRO A 102 11.29 2.84 -11.29
C PRO A 102 11.38 3.33 -12.74
N LYS A 103 11.31 2.43 -13.73
CA LYS A 103 11.37 2.78 -15.16
C LYS A 103 10.07 3.43 -15.66
N CYS A 104 8.96 3.24 -14.95
CA CYS A 104 7.64 3.69 -15.41
C CYS A 104 7.33 5.11 -14.90
N VAL A 105 7.85 6.15 -15.57
CA VAL A 105 7.50 7.55 -15.30
C VAL A 105 6.65 8.12 -16.45
N GLY A 106 5.50 8.73 -16.14
CA GLY A 106 4.67 9.45 -17.11
C GLY A 106 3.75 8.60 -18.01
N GLY A 107 3.63 7.30 -17.73
CA GLY A 107 2.78 6.36 -18.48
C GLY A 107 2.07 5.35 -17.56
N SER A 108 1.80 4.14 -18.06
CA SER A 108 1.30 3.05 -17.20
C SER A 108 2.40 2.65 -16.22
N GLU A 109 2.10 2.72 -14.92
CA GLU A 109 3.01 2.41 -13.84
C GLU A 109 2.87 0.95 -13.42
N ALA A 110 3.96 0.24 -13.14
CA ALA A 110 3.92 -1.16 -12.74
C ALA A 110 4.43 -1.36 -11.32
N PHE A 111 3.91 -2.37 -10.61
CA PHE A 111 4.43 -2.78 -9.32
C PHE A 111 4.38 -4.29 -9.15
N VAL A 112 5.24 -4.81 -8.28
CA VAL A 112 5.39 -6.23 -7.96
C VAL A 112 5.09 -6.47 -6.49
N VAL A 113 4.43 -7.59 -6.19
CA VAL A 113 4.15 -8.02 -4.81
C VAL A 113 4.07 -9.55 -4.74
N GLY A 114 4.58 -10.13 -3.65
CA GLY A 114 4.41 -11.57 -3.40
C GLY A 114 2.99 -11.90 -2.95
N SER A 115 2.57 -13.15 -3.08
CA SER A 115 1.19 -13.59 -2.80
C SER A 115 1.16 -14.91 -2.04
N MET A 116 0.19 -15.04 -1.13
CA MET A 116 -0.11 -16.30 -0.44
C MET A 116 -1.05 -17.22 -1.24
N LYS A 117 -1.43 -16.86 -2.46
CA LYS A 117 -2.16 -17.81 -3.33
C LYS A 117 -1.40 -19.13 -3.49
N GLN A 118 -2.13 -20.20 -3.78
CA GLN A 118 -1.56 -21.52 -4.02
C GLN A 118 -1.78 -21.94 -5.49
N PRO A 119 -0.72 -22.33 -6.22
CA PRO A 119 0.69 -22.35 -5.81
C PRO A 119 1.23 -20.95 -5.49
N ARG A 120 2.19 -20.87 -4.56
CA ARG A 120 2.83 -19.60 -4.14
C ARG A 120 3.38 -18.86 -5.35
N MET A 121 3.18 -17.56 -5.38
CA MET A 121 3.49 -16.74 -6.55
C MET A 121 3.89 -15.31 -6.21
N VAL A 122 4.48 -14.65 -7.20
CA VAL A 122 4.73 -13.21 -7.21
C VAL A 122 3.94 -12.61 -8.36
N GLU A 123 3.12 -11.62 -8.07
CA GLU A 123 2.21 -10.99 -9.03
C GLU A 123 2.75 -9.61 -9.43
N VAL A 124 2.71 -9.31 -10.74
CA VAL A 124 3.02 -7.97 -11.29
C VAL A 124 1.75 -7.36 -11.82
N PHE A 125 1.47 -6.14 -11.40
CA PHE A 125 0.32 -5.37 -11.81
C PHE A 125 0.75 -4.11 -12.55
N THR A 126 -0.02 -3.70 -13.53
CA THR A 126 0.04 -2.37 -14.13
C THR A 126 -1.13 -1.55 -13.65
N SER A 127 -0.87 -0.29 -13.33
CA SER A 127 -1.84 0.75 -13.05
C SER A 127 -1.80 1.80 -14.16
N PRO A 128 -2.95 2.32 -14.62
CA PRO A 128 -2.94 3.52 -15.45
C PRO A 128 -2.40 4.73 -14.65
N ALA A 129 -1.86 5.72 -15.34
CA ALA A 129 -1.26 6.91 -14.72
C ALA A 129 -2.25 7.71 -13.86
N ASP A 130 -3.52 7.71 -14.26
CA ASP A 130 -4.63 8.30 -13.53
C ASP A 130 -5.72 7.24 -13.38
N LEU A 131 -6.13 6.97 -12.15
CA LEU A 131 -7.18 6.00 -11.83
C LEU A 131 -8.60 6.53 -12.10
N GLY A 132 -8.70 7.79 -12.54
CA GLY A 132 -9.95 8.49 -12.85
C GLY A 132 -10.66 8.94 -11.57
N ALA A 133 -10.90 10.25 -11.44
CA ALA A 133 -11.73 10.80 -10.39
C ALA A 133 -13.22 10.51 -10.69
N LYS A 134 -13.85 9.59 -9.96
CA LYS A 134 -15.31 9.63 -9.79
C LYS A 134 -15.65 10.63 -8.69
N GLY A 135 -16.20 11.78 -9.08
CA GLY A 135 -16.92 12.66 -8.18
C GLY A 135 -18.09 11.91 -7.51
N ALA A 136 -18.48 12.38 -6.33
CA ALA A 136 -19.59 11.82 -5.55
C ALA A 136 -20.92 11.98 -6.30
N GLY A 137 -21.30 11.01 -7.13
CA GLY A 137 -22.64 10.93 -7.72
C GLY A 137 -22.68 10.19 -9.06
N GLY A 138 -23.50 9.14 -9.14
CA GLY A 138 -23.96 8.57 -10.41
C GLY A 138 -23.25 7.29 -10.87
N GLY A 139 -24.06 6.31 -11.26
CA GLY A 139 -23.67 4.93 -11.58
C GLY A 139 -22.86 4.75 -12.87
N GLY A 140 -22.15 3.62 -12.94
CA GLY A 140 -21.57 3.03 -14.17
C GLY A 140 -20.54 3.89 -14.91
N GLY A 141 -19.23 3.61 -14.78
CA GLY A 141 -18.23 4.35 -15.56
C GLY A 141 -16.80 3.84 -15.45
N GLY A 142 -16.40 2.99 -16.40
CA GLY A 142 -15.38 3.24 -17.42
C GLY A 142 -13.95 3.72 -17.11
N GLY A 143 -13.50 3.87 -15.85
CA GLY A 143 -12.08 4.15 -15.58
C GLY A 143 -11.19 2.93 -15.86
N ALA A 144 -10.01 3.14 -16.44
CA ALA A 144 -9.02 2.07 -16.58
C ALA A 144 -8.66 1.54 -15.19
N LYS A 145 -8.69 0.22 -15.02
CA LYS A 145 -8.43 -0.43 -13.74
C LYS A 145 -7.00 -0.96 -13.71
N PRO A 146 -6.39 -1.08 -12.53
CA PRO A 146 -5.19 -1.86 -12.39
C PRO A 146 -5.43 -3.30 -12.84
N THR A 147 -4.48 -3.86 -13.58
CA THR A 147 -4.56 -5.21 -14.15
C THR A 147 -3.32 -6.00 -13.77
N ARG A 148 -3.50 -7.30 -13.47
CA ARG A 148 -2.35 -8.21 -13.33
C ARG A 148 -1.84 -8.56 -14.71
N VAL A 149 -0.58 -8.27 -14.99
CA VAL A 149 0.04 -8.51 -16.30
C VAL A 149 0.99 -9.70 -16.30
N MET A 150 1.54 -10.06 -15.13
CA MET A 150 2.46 -11.17 -15.01
C MET A 150 2.30 -11.86 -13.66
N CYS A 151 2.68 -13.14 -13.63
CA CYS A 151 2.73 -13.94 -12.43
C CYS A 151 3.91 -14.89 -12.53
N PHE A 152 4.84 -14.81 -11.58
CA PHE A 152 5.91 -15.78 -11.41
C PHE A 152 5.41 -16.88 -10.46
N GLY A 153 5.42 -18.12 -10.91
CA GLY A 153 4.96 -19.29 -10.17
C GLY A 153 5.78 -20.53 -10.53
N GLY A 154 5.70 -21.57 -9.72
CA GLY A 154 6.38 -22.85 -9.96
C GLY A 154 7.06 -23.42 -8.71
N GLU A 155 7.66 -24.59 -8.85
CA GLU A 155 8.24 -25.36 -7.73
C GLU A 155 9.34 -24.60 -6.97
N TYR A 156 10.06 -23.72 -7.66
CA TYR A 156 11.11 -22.90 -7.05
C TYR A 156 10.56 -21.79 -6.13
N LEU A 157 9.26 -21.46 -6.23
CA LEU A 157 8.58 -20.46 -5.39
C LEU A 157 7.79 -21.05 -4.23
N ASN A 158 8.10 -22.28 -3.78
CA ASN A 158 7.46 -22.92 -2.62
C ASN A 158 7.62 -22.16 -1.28
N SER A 159 8.40 -21.07 -1.26
CA SER A 159 8.57 -20.17 -0.12
C SER A 159 8.13 -18.75 -0.46
N VAL A 160 7.66 -18.03 0.56
CA VAL A 160 6.98 -16.74 0.40
C VAL A 160 7.96 -15.62 0.05
N GLN A 161 7.82 -15.07 -1.15
CA GLN A 161 8.64 -13.96 -1.66
C GLN A 161 8.12 -12.62 -1.13
N SER A 162 8.60 -12.19 0.03
CA SER A 162 8.06 -11.05 0.76
C SER A 162 8.72 -9.70 0.41
N ARG A 163 9.87 -9.73 -0.28
CA ARG A 163 10.66 -8.55 -0.67
C ARG A 163 11.07 -8.70 -2.12
N ASN A 164 10.57 -7.82 -2.97
CA ASN A 164 10.84 -7.87 -4.41
C ASN A 164 11.33 -6.50 -4.89
N ALA A 165 12.05 -6.47 -6.00
CA ALA A 165 12.48 -5.22 -6.62
C ALA A 165 12.60 -5.39 -8.14
N PHE A 166 12.28 -4.33 -8.88
CA PHE A 166 12.62 -4.23 -10.29
C PHE A 166 14.07 -3.77 -10.45
N HIS A 167 14.75 -4.28 -11.47
CA HIS A 167 16.02 -3.71 -11.89
C HIS A 167 15.79 -2.28 -12.43
N PRO A 168 16.61 -1.29 -12.06
CA PRO A 168 16.39 0.11 -12.41
C PRO A 168 16.45 0.40 -13.92
N THR A 169 17.11 -0.45 -14.70
CA THR A 169 17.35 -0.21 -16.15
C THR A 169 17.12 -1.43 -17.04
N HIS A 170 16.71 -2.57 -16.48
CA HIS A 170 16.51 -3.80 -17.25
C HIS A 170 15.15 -4.41 -16.91
N ASP A 171 14.63 -5.23 -17.82
CA ASP A 171 13.40 -6.00 -17.62
C ASP A 171 13.72 -7.24 -16.77
N ILE A 172 14.11 -6.99 -15.52
CA ILE A 172 14.50 -8.00 -14.56
C ILE A 172 13.77 -7.71 -13.24
N VAL A 173 13.28 -8.75 -12.59
CA VAL A 173 12.69 -8.70 -11.25
C VAL A 173 13.47 -9.63 -10.33
N VAL A 174 13.84 -9.13 -9.15
CA VAL A 174 14.41 -9.94 -8.08
C VAL A 174 13.38 -10.17 -6.99
N CYS A 175 13.29 -11.41 -6.50
CA CYS A 175 12.36 -11.83 -5.47
C CYS A 175 13.12 -12.54 -4.35
N GLY A 176 13.07 -11.99 -3.15
CA GLY A 176 13.74 -12.51 -1.95
C GLY A 176 12.75 -13.01 -0.90
N ASN A 177 13.19 -14.02 -0.13
CA ASN A 177 12.37 -14.61 0.93
C ASN A 177 13.13 -14.88 2.25
N ALA A 178 12.37 -15.20 3.29
CA ALA A 178 12.90 -15.51 4.63
C ALA A 178 13.62 -16.86 4.74
N SER A 179 13.58 -17.70 3.69
CA SER A 179 14.33 -18.95 3.65
C SER A 179 15.74 -18.80 3.09
N GLY A 180 16.20 -17.56 2.87
CA GLY A 180 17.54 -17.24 2.39
C GLY A 180 17.72 -17.38 0.88
N ARG A 181 16.64 -17.43 0.10
CA ARG A 181 16.70 -17.54 -1.37
C ARG A 181 16.41 -16.20 -2.03
N VAL A 182 17.09 -15.98 -3.15
CA VAL A 182 16.89 -14.87 -4.07
C VAL A 182 16.69 -15.45 -5.47
N HIS A 183 15.56 -15.14 -6.08
CA HIS A 183 15.24 -15.53 -7.45
C HIS A 183 15.31 -14.32 -8.36
N VAL A 184 15.91 -14.49 -9.53
CA VAL A 184 16.04 -13.43 -10.54
C VAL A 184 15.27 -13.88 -11.78
N PHE A 185 14.31 -13.07 -12.20
CA PHE A 185 13.45 -13.30 -13.36
C PHE A 185 13.75 -12.25 -14.42
N ARG A 186 13.67 -12.64 -15.69
CA ARG A 186 13.76 -11.77 -16.86
C ARG A 186 12.56 -12.05 -17.75
#